data_AF-A0A314XPD4-F1
#
_entry.id   AF-A0A314XPD4-F1
#
_cell.length_a   1.000
_cell.length_b   1.000
_cell.length_c   1.000
_cell.angle_alpha   90.00
_cell.angle_beta   90.00
_cell.angle_gamma   90.00
#
_symmetry.space_group_name_H-M   'P 1'
#
loop_
_entity.id
_entity.type
_entity.pdbx_description
1 polymer ?
#
loop_
_entity_poly.entity_id
_entity_poly.type
_entity_poly.pdbx_seq_one_letter_code
_entity_poly.pdbx_strand_id
1 'polypeptide(L)'
;MPNRSLRSTNHIGAITNTARTTMYAYAKTTAEKEAWRLAKESGMDLVVVNASLVVGPLLAPQPTSSLRMILAIKDDVVAAHILAMEESKADGRLTCSSSAAHWSQIIEMLRAKYPSYSYQSECSRQKGDNNTHTMDTSKIAQLGFPPFKTLEKMFDDCITSFQEKAFL
;
A
#
# COMPACT_ATOMS: atom_id res chain seq x y z
N MET A 1 6.27 -41.47 -26.16
CA MET A 1 6.56 -40.03 -26.00
C MET A 1 5.35 -39.37 -25.35
N PRO A 2 5.26 -39.22 -24.01
CA PRO A 2 4.08 -38.65 -23.38
C PRO A 2 4.22 -37.15 -23.10
N ASN A 3 3.14 -36.49 -23.47
CA ASN A 3 2.66 -35.13 -23.23
C ASN A 3 2.96 -34.59 -21.81
N ARG A 4 3.61 -33.42 -21.68
CA ARG A 4 3.81 -32.73 -20.39
C ARG A 4 2.96 -31.45 -20.38
N SER A 5 1.73 -31.57 -19.85
CA SER A 5 0.88 -30.42 -19.58
C SER A 5 1.58 -29.51 -18.56
N LEU A 6 1.80 -28.25 -18.92
CA LEU A 6 2.20 -27.20 -17.99
C LEU A 6 1.04 -26.99 -17.01
N ARG A 7 1.14 -27.60 -15.82
CA ARG A 7 0.26 -27.28 -14.70
C ARG A 7 0.58 -25.85 -14.27
N SER A 8 -0.37 -24.97 -14.52
CA SER A 8 -0.49 -23.63 -13.93
C SER A 8 -0.17 -23.70 -12.43
N THR A 9 1.00 -23.20 -12.05
CA THR A 9 1.40 -23.08 -10.64
C THR A 9 0.71 -21.87 -10.04
N ASN A 10 -0.25 -22.15 -9.16
CA ASN A 10 -0.81 -21.32 -8.09
C ASN A 10 0.00 -20.04 -7.81
N HIS A 11 -0.47 -18.90 -8.33
CA HIS A 11 0.14 -17.58 -8.16
C HIS A 11 -0.02 -16.96 -6.75
N ILE A 12 -0.62 -17.70 -5.81
CA ILE A 12 -0.91 -17.24 -4.44
C ILE A 12 0.17 -17.75 -3.45
N GLY A 13 1.14 -18.56 -3.89
CA GLY A 13 2.29 -18.94 -3.06
C GLY A 13 3.39 -17.87 -2.96
N ALA A 14 3.29 -16.79 -3.74
CA ALA A 14 4.34 -15.76 -3.82
C ALA A 14 4.14 -14.58 -2.84
N ILE A 15 2.95 -14.45 -2.24
CA ILE A 15 2.52 -13.31 -1.40
C ILE A 15 3.12 -13.30 0.01
N THR A 16 3.69 -14.40 0.48
CA THR A 16 4.31 -14.52 1.82
C THR A 16 5.76 -14.98 1.74
N ASN A 17 6.46 -14.76 0.62
CA ASN A 17 7.89 -14.99 0.63
C ASN A 17 8.55 -13.91 1.50
N THR A 18 8.67 -14.21 2.79
CA THR A 18 9.30 -13.41 3.83
C THR A 18 10.61 -12.82 3.35
N ALA A 19 11.36 -13.51 2.47
CA ALA A 19 12.61 -13.00 1.92
C ALA A 19 12.42 -11.72 1.08
N ARG A 20 11.40 -11.62 0.21
CA ARG A 20 11.22 -10.44 -0.66
C ARG A 20 10.68 -9.23 0.09
N THR A 21 9.71 -9.43 0.98
CA THR A 21 9.15 -8.36 1.82
C THR A 21 10.19 -7.82 2.78
N THR A 22 11.03 -8.70 3.33
CA THR A 22 12.17 -8.32 4.18
C THR A 22 13.23 -7.54 3.40
N MET A 23 13.58 -7.98 2.18
CA MET A 23 14.56 -7.26 1.34
C MET A 23 14.07 -5.86 0.95
N TYR A 24 12.79 -5.71 0.61
CA TYR A 24 12.20 -4.40 0.31
C TYR A 24 12.23 -3.48 1.53
N ALA A 25 11.76 -3.96 2.68
CA ALA A 25 11.76 -3.18 3.92
C ALA A 25 13.19 -2.78 4.35
N TYR A 26 14.14 -3.71 4.23
CA TYR A 26 15.55 -3.44 4.49
C TYR A 26 16.11 -2.37 3.56
N ALA A 27 15.87 -2.49 2.25
CA ALA A 27 16.34 -1.52 1.26
C ALA A 27 15.75 -0.13 1.51
N LYS A 28 14.44 -0.03 1.76
CA LYS A 28 13.77 1.25 2.05
C LYS A 28 14.26 1.88 3.35
N THR A 29 14.45 1.09 4.39
CA THR A 29 14.97 1.57 5.69
C THR A 29 16.40 2.09 5.56
N THR A 30 17.27 1.36 4.86
CA THR A 30 18.66 1.76 4.66
C THR A 30 18.76 3.00 3.76
N ALA A 31 17.95 3.07 2.69
CA ALA A 31 17.90 4.23 1.81
C ALA A 31 17.46 5.50 2.55
N GLU A 32 16.44 5.41 3.41
CA GLU A 32 15.98 6.57 4.18
C GLU A 32 17.04 7.06 5.17
N LYS A 33 17.71 6.15 5.89
CA LYS A 33 18.81 6.50 6.81
C LYS A 33 19.93 7.24 6.08
N GLU A 34 20.28 6.76 4.89
CA GLU A 34 21.33 7.37 4.08
C GLU A 34 20.91 8.73 3.53
N ALA A 35 19.64 8.89 3.11
CA ALA A 35 19.09 10.18 2.72
C ALA A 35 19.18 11.21 3.86
N TRP A 36 18.86 10.82 5.11
CA TRP A 36 19.01 11.68 6.28
C TRP A 36 20.47 12.09 6.54
N ARG A 37 21.42 11.16 6.37
CA ARG A 37 22.86 11.44 6.50
C ARG A 37 23.31 12.49 5.47
N LEU A 38 22.97 12.27 4.20
CA LEU A 38 23.33 13.16 3.09
C LEU A 38 22.69 14.54 3.20
N ALA A 39 21.42 14.60 3.62
CA ALA A 39 20.72 15.86 3.83
C ALA A 39 21.40 16.72 4.90
N LYS A 40 21.80 16.10 6.03
CA LYS A 40 22.52 16.77 7.11
C LYS A 40 23.91 17.27 6.66
N GLU A 41 24.64 16.47 5.88
CA GLU A 41 25.97 16.85 5.39
C GLU A 41 25.93 17.95 4.32
N SER A 42 24.89 17.95 3.50
CA SER A 42 24.75 18.88 2.37
C SER A 42 23.96 20.15 2.75
N GLY A 43 23.43 20.23 3.97
CA GLY A 43 22.56 21.32 4.40
C GLY A 43 21.22 21.37 3.65
N MET A 44 20.75 20.24 3.13
CA MET A 44 19.45 20.14 2.45
C MET A 44 18.32 20.02 3.47
N ASP A 45 17.24 20.76 3.24
CA ASP A 45 15.98 20.51 3.93
C ASP A 45 15.33 19.24 3.39
N LEU A 46 14.98 18.32 4.28
CA LEU A 46 14.46 17.01 3.93
C LEU A 46 13.22 16.70 4.76
N VAL A 47 12.14 16.37 4.05
CA VAL A 47 10.93 15.78 4.61
C VAL A 47 10.72 14.42 3.96
N VAL A 48 10.39 13.40 4.75
CA VAL A 48 10.11 12.05 4.27
C VAL A 48 8.65 11.70 4.51
N VAL A 49 7.93 11.32 3.47
CA VAL A 49 6.57 10.78 3.56
C VAL A 49 6.61 9.26 3.55
N ASN A 50 6.28 8.64 4.68
CA ASN A 50 6.20 7.20 4.86
C ASN A 50 4.74 6.74 4.70
N ALA A 51 4.42 6.24 3.51
CA ALA A 51 3.10 5.68 3.22
C ALA A 51 3.01 4.20 3.63
N SER A 52 1.82 3.79 4.11
CA SER A 52 1.48 2.38 4.31
C SER A 52 1.03 1.72 2.99
N LEU A 53 0.23 0.65 3.04
CA LEU A 53 -0.30 0.01 1.84
C LEU A 53 -1.22 0.98 1.08
N VAL A 54 -0.90 1.26 -0.18
CA VAL A 54 -1.61 2.28 -0.97
C VAL A 54 -2.61 1.65 -1.93
N VAL A 55 -3.88 1.62 -1.55
CA VAL A 55 -4.97 1.13 -2.41
C VAL A 55 -5.66 2.30 -3.12
N GLY A 56 -5.86 2.21 -4.43
CA GLY A 56 -6.51 3.27 -5.22
C GLY A 56 -6.64 2.95 -6.71
N PRO A 57 -7.20 3.89 -7.49
CA PRO A 57 -7.39 3.74 -8.94
C PRO A 57 -6.06 3.68 -9.69
N LEU A 58 -6.02 2.90 -10.75
CA LEU A 58 -4.82 2.72 -11.56
C LEU A 58 -4.61 3.96 -12.45
N LEU A 59 -3.50 4.69 -12.28
CA LEU A 59 -3.14 5.80 -13.19
C LEU A 59 -2.43 5.31 -14.46
N ALA A 60 -1.58 4.29 -14.33
CA ALA A 60 -0.81 3.75 -15.45
C ALA A 60 -1.68 2.96 -16.46
N PRO A 61 -1.24 2.81 -17.72
CA PRO A 61 -1.95 1.99 -18.71
C PRO A 61 -1.86 0.49 -18.40
N GLN A 62 -0.90 0.06 -17.59
CA GLN A 62 -0.71 -1.33 -17.18
C GLN A 62 -0.41 -1.43 -15.69
N PRO A 63 -0.81 -2.52 -15.01
CA PRO A 63 -0.42 -2.77 -13.65
C PRO A 63 1.10 -3.03 -13.55
N THR A 64 1.84 -2.18 -12.84
CA THR A 64 3.26 -2.41 -12.51
C THR A 64 3.42 -3.60 -11.53
N SER A 65 4.64 -4.10 -11.32
CA SER A 65 4.89 -5.26 -10.44
C SER A 65 4.35 -5.09 -9.00
N SER A 66 4.27 -3.85 -8.51
CA SER A 66 3.61 -3.48 -7.25
C SER A 66 2.08 -3.62 -7.30
N LEU A 67 1.46 -3.45 -8.47
CA LEU A 67 0.02 -3.53 -8.69
C LEU A 67 -0.56 -4.94 -8.63
N ARG A 68 0.28 -5.98 -8.57
CA ARG A 68 -0.18 -7.32 -8.15
C ARG A 68 -0.60 -7.38 -6.67
N MET A 69 -0.24 -6.39 -5.86
CA MET A 69 -0.64 -6.27 -4.45
C MET A 69 -1.49 -5.02 -4.16
N ILE A 70 -2.18 -4.46 -5.16
CA ILE A 70 -3.02 -3.26 -4.97
C ILE A 70 -2.19 -2.12 -4.35
N LEU A 71 -1.12 -1.73 -5.05
CA LEU A 71 -0.35 -0.52 -4.79
C LEU A 71 -0.54 0.45 -5.96
N ALA A 72 -1.67 1.15 -5.96
CA ALA A 72 -1.88 2.27 -6.88
C ALA A 72 -1.51 3.57 -6.15
N ILE A 73 -1.00 4.56 -6.86
CA ILE A 73 -0.76 5.88 -6.27
C ILE A 73 -2.12 6.49 -5.95
N LYS A 74 -2.42 6.68 -4.66
CA LYS A 74 -3.66 7.27 -4.16
C LYS A 74 -3.51 8.79 -4.06
N ASP A 75 -4.60 9.51 -4.33
CA ASP A 75 -4.74 10.95 -4.12
C ASP A 75 -4.18 11.40 -2.77
N ASP A 76 -4.48 10.68 -1.68
CA ASP A 76 -4.00 11.04 -0.35
C ASP A 76 -2.47 11.01 -0.24
N VAL A 77 -1.81 10.03 -0.88
CA VAL A 77 -0.35 9.95 -0.88
C VAL A 77 0.25 11.08 -1.71
N VAL A 78 -0.35 11.39 -2.87
CA VAL A 78 0.08 12.51 -3.71
C VAL A 78 -0.10 13.83 -2.96
N ALA A 79 -1.27 14.06 -2.38
CA ALA A 79 -1.57 15.23 -1.57
C ALA A 79 -0.63 15.34 -0.36
N ALA A 80 -0.24 14.22 0.26
CA ALA A 80 0.70 14.22 1.37
C ALA A 80 2.11 14.68 0.92
N HIS A 81 2.54 14.27 -0.27
CA HIS A 81 3.81 14.74 -0.85
C HIS A 81 3.74 16.21 -1.25
N ILE A 82 2.62 16.68 -1.81
CA ILE A 82 2.41 18.10 -2.12
C ILE A 82 2.46 18.93 -0.83
N LEU A 83 1.71 18.52 0.20
CA LEU A 83 1.71 19.20 1.50
C LEU A 83 3.11 19.24 2.12
N ALA A 84 3.84 18.12 2.09
CA ALA A 84 5.21 18.06 2.61
C ALA A 84 6.19 18.99 1.88
N MET A 85 5.92 19.28 0.60
CA MET A 85 6.76 20.15 -0.22
C MET A 85 6.38 21.63 -0.09
N GLU A 86 5.09 21.95 0.05
CA GLU A 86 4.57 23.32 0.06
C GLU A 86 4.50 23.93 1.46
N GLU A 87 4.29 23.12 2.50
CA GLU A 87 4.18 23.62 3.87
C GLU A 87 5.56 23.82 4.49
N SER A 88 5.93 25.08 4.71
CA SER A 88 7.19 25.48 5.35
C SER A 88 7.42 24.90 6.75
N LYS A 89 6.36 24.50 7.46
CA LYS A 89 6.43 23.87 8.78
C LYS A 89 6.60 22.35 8.71
N ALA A 90 6.53 21.75 7.53
CA ALA A 90 6.74 20.33 7.36
C ALA A 90 8.21 19.99 7.63
N ASP A 91 8.44 19.08 8.57
CA ASP A 91 9.79 18.63 8.93
C ASP A 91 9.81 17.12 9.19
N GLY A 92 10.99 16.51 9.07
CA GLY A 92 11.20 15.16 9.57
C GLY A 92 10.42 14.10 8.78
N ARG A 93 9.80 13.16 9.51
CA ARG A 93 9.05 12.04 8.94
C ARG A 93 7.55 12.25 9.11
N LEU A 94 6.80 12.14 8.02
CA LEU A 94 5.35 12.18 7.99
C LEU A 94 4.79 10.81 7.67
N THR A 95 3.94 10.29 8.56
CA THR A 95 3.26 9.02 8.32
C THR A 95 1.96 9.26 7.56
N CYS A 96 1.80 8.60 6.42
CA CYS A 96 0.61 8.66 5.58
C CYS A 96 -0.09 7.30 5.60
N SER A 97 -1.04 7.12 6.52
CA SER A 97 -1.81 5.88 6.65
C SER A 97 -3.25 6.15 7.03
N SER A 98 -4.19 5.46 6.39
CA SER A 98 -5.58 5.40 6.87
C SER A 98 -5.71 4.39 8.02
N SER A 99 -6.95 4.05 8.36
CA SER A 99 -7.26 2.96 9.29
C SER A 99 -6.60 1.64 8.87
N ALA A 100 -6.16 0.88 9.89
CA ALA A 100 -5.70 -0.49 9.72
C ALA A 100 -6.88 -1.44 9.89
N ALA A 101 -6.97 -2.45 9.02
CA ALA A 101 -7.95 -3.52 9.13
C ALA A 101 -7.26 -4.87 8.90
N HIS A 102 -7.77 -5.91 9.55
CA HIS A 102 -7.30 -7.25 9.27
C HIS A 102 -7.80 -7.70 7.88
N TRP A 103 -7.00 -8.48 7.15
CA TRP A 103 -7.36 -8.94 5.81
C TRP A 103 -8.70 -9.68 5.74
N SER A 104 -9.11 -10.38 6.80
CA SER A 104 -10.44 -11.02 6.84
C SER A 104 -11.58 -10.00 6.80
N GLN A 105 -11.43 -8.87 7.50
CA GLN A 105 -12.42 -7.77 7.50
C GLN A 105 -12.51 -7.13 6.11
N ILE A 106 -11.36 -6.94 5.44
CA ILE A 106 -11.31 -6.44 4.06
C ILE A 106 -12.01 -7.42 3.12
N ILE A 107 -11.76 -8.72 3.24
CA ILE A 107 -12.40 -9.75 2.39
C ILE A 107 -13.91 -9.80 2.64
N GLU A 108 -14.36 -9.70 3.89
CA GLU A 108 -15.79 -9.66 4.24
C GLU A 108 -16.47 -8.43 3.64
N MET A 109 -15.87 -7.25 3.79
CA MET A 109 -16.33 -6.00 3.18
C MET A 109 -16.44 -6.13 1.65
N LEU A 110 -15.40 -6.66 1.00
CA LEU A 110 -15.38 -6.87 -0.45
C LEU A 110 -16.44 -7.87 -0.90
N ARG A 111 -16.60 -8.99 -0.19
CA ARG A 111 -17.58 -10.03 -0.50
C ARG A 111 -19.02 -9.52 -0.39
N ALA A 112 -19.30 -8.68 0.61
CA ALA A 112 -20.61 -8.07 0.78
C ALA A 112 -20.97 -7.16 -0.40
N LYS A 113 -19.99 -6.44 -0.96
CA LYS A 113 -20.22 -5.44 -2.01
C LYS A 113 -20.05 -5.97 -3.44
N TYR A 114 -19.12 -6.89 -3.67
CA TYR A 114 -18.81 -7.45 -4.98
C TYR A 114 -18.90 -9.00 -4.99
N PRO A 115 -20.08 -9.57 -4.74
CA PRO A 115 -20.24 -11.02 -4.53
C PRO A 115 -19.91 -11.87 -5.78
N SER A 116 -19.81 -11.26 -6.96
CA SER A 116 -19.49 -11.96 -8.22
C SER A 116 -18.04 -12.44 -8.30
N TYR A 117 -17.12 -11.88 -7.51
CA TYR A 117 -15.72 -12.30 -7.52
C TYR A 117 -15.45 -13.51 -6.61
N SER A 118 -14.44 -14.29 -6.97
CA SER A 118 -13.96 -15.40 -6.14
C SER A 118 -13.06 -14.89 -5.01
N TYR A 119 -13.44 -15.17 -3.76
CA TYR A 119 -12.65 -14.82 -2.58
C TYR A 119 -12.08 -16.07 -1.92
N GLN A 120 -10.84 -15.99 -1.44
CA GLN A 120 -10.30 -17.01 -0.55
C GLN A 120 -10.88 -16.86 0.86
N SER A 121 -11.16 -17.98 1.52
CA SER A 121 -11.64 -18.02 2.90
C SER A 121 -10.51 -17.95 3.94
N GLU A 122 -9.29 -18.33 3.56
CA GLU A 122 -8.14 -18.39 4.45
C GLU A 122 -7.08 -17.37 4.04
N CYS A 123 -6.65 -16.52 4.99
CA CYS A 123 -5.61 -15.52 4.75
C CYS A 123 -4.19 -16.12 4.76
N SER A 124 -3.96 -17.16 5.57
CA SER A 124 -2.72 -17.93 5.55
C SER A 124 -2.91 -19.28 6.26
N ARG A 125 -2.03 -20.25 5.97
CA ARG A 125 -2.01 -21.57 6.64
C ARG A 125 -1.42 -21.52 8.06
N GLN A 126 -0.83 -20.39 8.46
CA GLN A 126 -0.21 -20.20 9.77
C GLN A 126 -1.02 -19.18 10.58
N LYS A 127 -1.21 -19.46 11.86
CA LYS A 127 -1.87 -18.51 12.76
C LYS A 127 -0.88 -17.36 13.05
N GLY A 128 -1.19 -16.18 12.51
CA GLY A 128 -0.46 -14.96 12.80
C GLY A 128 -0.86 -14.33 14.14
N ASP A 129 -0.04 -13.41 14.61
CA ASP A 129 -0.34 -12.53 15.73
C ASP A 129 -1.23 -11.40 15.21
N ASN A 130 -2.56 -11.61 15.23
CA ASN A 130 -3.57 -10.73 14.61
C ASN A 130 -3.81 -9.45 15.43
N ASN A 131 -2.76 -8.86 16.00
CA ASN A 131 -2.87 -7.67 16.81
C ASN A 131 -3.23 -6.47 15.94
N THR A 132 -4.27 -5.76 16.37
CA THR A 132 -4.61 -4.46 15.79
C THR A 132 -3.46 -3.50 16.05
N HIS A 133 -2.92 -2.93 14.99
CA HIS A 133 -1.93 -1.86 15.07
C HIS A 133 -2.52 -0.60 14.45
N THR A 134 -2.05 0.55 14.89
CA THR A 134 -2.37 1.84 14.27
C THR A 134 -1.07 2.59 14.06
N MET A 135 -1.07 3.48 13.07
CA MET A 135 0.06 4.33 12.76
C MET A 135 -0.27 5.75 13.21
N ASP A 136 0.68 6.43 13.84
CA ASP A 136 0.48 7.82 14.25
C ASP A 136 0.55 8.76 13.04
N THR A 137 -0.59 9.36 12.71
CA THR A 137 -0.74 10.37 11.64
C THR A 137 -1.03 11.76 12.20
N SER A 138 -0.79 11.98 13.50
CA SER A 138 -1.04 13.29 14.14
C SER A 138 -0.22 14.40 13.50
N LYS A 139 1.05 14.14 13.14
CA LYS A 139 1.94 15.14 12.55
C LYS A 139 1.42 15.68 11.21
N ILE A 140 1.00 14.80 10.30
CA ILE A 140 0.46 15.23 9.00
C ILE A 140 -0.90 15.93 9.16
N ALA A 141 -1.72 15.50 10.13
CA ALA A 141 -2.98 16.17 10.45
C ALA A 141 -2.76 17.59 11.02
N GLN A 142 -1.74 17.80 11.86
CA GLN A 142 -1.38 19.11 12.39
C GLN A 142 -0.91 20.10 11.30
N LEU A 143 -0.38 19.58 10.19
CA LEU A 143 -0.03 20.37 9.01
C LEU A 143 -1.26 20.73 8.14
N GLY A 144 -2.47 20.36 8.57
CA GLY A 144 -3.72 20.69 7.85
C GLY A 144 -4.13 19.66 6.80
N PHE A 145 -3.55 18.46 6.82
CA PHE A 145 -3.95 17.40 5.89
C PHE A 145 -5.40 16.95 6.15
N PRO A 146 -6.22 16.79 5.09
CA PRO A 146 -7.61 16.38 5.25
C PRO A 146 -7.72 14.94 5.79
N PRO A 147 -8.88 14.55 6.35
CA PRO A 147 -9.11 13.16 6.74
C PRO A 147 -8.90 12.19 5.57
N PHE A 148 -8.16 11.10 5.82
CA PHE A 148 -7.94 10.06 4.82
C PHE A 148 -9.25 9.42 4.37
N LYS A 149 -9.32 8.99 3.10
CA LYS A 149 -10.46 8.21 2.60
C LYS A 149 -10.59 6.90 3.39
N THR A 150 -11.83 6.44 3.60
CA THR A 150 -12.11 5.15 4.25
C THR A 150 -11.64 3.97 3.40
N LEU A 151 -11.46 2.82 4.04
CA LEU A 151 -11.05 1.58 3.36
C LEU A 151 -12.06 1.17 2.28
N GLU A 152 -13.36 1.27 2.57
CA GLU A 152 -14.43 0.96 1.63
C GLU A 152 -14.24 1.76 0.34
N LYS A 153 -14.12 3.09 0.47
CA LYS A 153 -13.95 3.97 -0.68
C LYS A 153 -12.65 3.71 -1.45
N MET A 154 -11.55 3.41 -0.74
CA MET A 154 -10.28 3.06 -1.38
C MET A 154 -10.40 1.84 -2.28
N PHE A 155 -11.00 0.77 -1.78
CA PHE A 155 -11.20 -0.46 -2.54
C PHE A 155 -12.22 -0.29 -3.66
N ASP A 156 -13.27 0.50 -3.44
CA ASP A 156 -14.27 0.81 -4.47
C ASP A 156 -13.66 1.57 -5.65
N ASP A 157 -12.95 2.66 -5.38
CA ASP A 157 -12.30 3.48 -6.41
C ASP A 157 -11.28 2.61 -7.18
N CYS A 158 -10.57 1.70 -6.50
CA CYS A 158 -9.66 0.75 -7.12
C CYS A 158 -10.37 -0.26 -8.03
N ILE A 159 -11.40 -0.95 -7.55
CA ILE A 159 -12.12 -1.98 -8.32
C ILE A 159 -12.78 -1.36 -9.54
N THR A 160 -13.42 -0.20 -9.37
CA THR A 160 -14.06 0.55 -10.46
C THR A 160 -13.04 0.88 -11.55
N SER A 161 -11.87 1.42 -11.17
CA SER A 161 -10.81 1.75 -12.13
C SER A 161 -10.28 0.52 -12.89
N PHE A 162 -10.21 -0.64 -12.22
CA PHE A 162 -9.79 -1.88 -12.87
C PHE A 162 -10.84 -2.43 -13.83
N GLN A 163 -12.13 -2.34 -13.48
CA GLN A 163 -13.24 -2.72 -14.36
C GLN A 163 -13.30 -1.83 -15.61
N GLU A 164 -13.19 -0.51 -15.45
CA GLU A 164 -13.17 0.46 -16.57
C GLU A 164 -12.01 0.20 -17.53
N LYS A 165 -10.89 -0.30 -17.02
CA LYS A 165 -9.69 -0.64 -17.81
C LYS A 165 -9.65 -2.09 -18.28
N ALA A 166 -10.73 -2.85 -18.09
CA ALA A 166 -10.86 -4.27 -18.47
C ALA A 166 -9.76 -5.17 -17.88
N PHE A 167 -9.31 -4.86 -16.66
CA PHE A 167 -8.39 -5.71 -15.89
C PHE A 167 -9.10 -6.68 -14.93
N LEU A 168 -10.41 -6.48 -14.70
CA LEU A 168 -11.30 -7.31 -13.88
C LEU A 168 -12.60 -7.62 -14.63
#